data_AF-A0A0P4UVV2-F1
#
_entry.id   AF-A0A0P4UVV2-F1
#
_cell.length_a   1.000
_cell.length_b   1.000
_cell.length_c   1.000
_cell.angle_alpha   90.00
_cell.angle_beta   90.00
_cell.angle_gamma   90.00
#
_symmetry.space_group_name_H-M   'P 1'
#
loop_
_entity.id
_entity.type
_entity.pdbx_description
1 polymer ?
#
loop_
_entity_poly.entity_id
_entity_poly.type
_entity_poly.pdbx_seq_one_letter_code
_entity_poly.pdbx_strand_id
1 'polypeptide(L)' 'MNQPTTLEAAIELIDALSLEDQTALIDLFQKRVRRQELIREIQEIREEVAQGDVQFGSVADFLAAIDD' A
#
# COMPACT_ATOMS: atom_id res chain seq x y z
N MET A 1 -36.48 -2.13 -11.94
CA MET A 1 -35.18 -2.52 -12.52
C MET A 1 -34.14 -2.28 -11.45
N ASN A 2 -33.38 -3.28 -11.01
CA ASN A 2 -32.25 -3.07 -10.08
C ASN A 2 -31.17 -2.30 -10.84
N GLN A 3 -30.71 -1.17 -10.30
CA GLN A 3 -29.50 -0.52 -10.80
C GLN A 3 -28.28 -1.34 -10.35
N PRO A 4 -27.34 -1.65 -11.25
CA PRO A 4 -26.12 -2.35 -10.87
C PRO A 4 -25.35 -1.50 -9.86
N THR A 5 -24.83 -2.15 -8.84
CA THR A 5 -23.86 -1.54 -7.93
C THR A 5 -22.63 -1.10 -8.71
N THR A 6 -21.88 -0.13 -8.18
CA THR A 6 -20.63 0.35 -8.80
C THR A 6 -19.64 -0.78 -9.08
N LEU A 7 -19.66 -1.85 -8.26
CA LEU A 7 -18.81 -3.02 -8.44
C LEU A 7 -19.29 -3.90 -9.61
N GLU A 8 -20.59 -4.18 -9.69
CA GLU A 8 -21.16 -5.00 -10.78
C GLU A 8 -20.91 -4.34 -12.15
N ALA A 9 -21.12 -3.03 -12.25
CA ALA A 9 -20.82 -2.28 -13.48
C ALA A 9 -19.33 -2.28 -13.84
N ALA A 10 -18.44 -2.29 -12.84
CA ALA A 10 -17.00 -2.37 -13.07
C ALA A 10 -16.59 -3.76 -13.56
N ILE A 11 -17.20 -4.83 -13.03
CA ILE A 11 -16.96 -6.21 -13.49
C ILE A 11 -17.41 -6.37 -14.94
N GLU A 12 -18.61 -5.91 -15.28
CA GLU A 12 -19.12 -5.96 -16.66
C GLU A 12 -18.19 -5.24 -17.65
N LEU A 13 -17.58 -4.13 -17.23
CA LEU A 13 -16.63 -3.38 -18.06
C LEU A 13 -15.29 -4.11 -18.23
N ILE A 14 -14.83 -4.83 -17.20
CA ILE A 14 -13.61 -5.65 -17.28
C ILE A 14 -13.85 -6.87 -18.18
N ASP A 15 -15.02 -7.51 -18.06
CA ASP A 15 -15.39 -8.69 -18.86
C ASP A 15 -15.49 -8.36 -20.36
N ALA A 16 -15.80 -7.11 -20.71
CA ALA A 16 -15.84 -6.63 -22.08
C ALA A 16 -14.44 -6.40 -22.71
N LEU A 17 -13.37 -6.42 -21.91
CA LEU A 17 -12.00 -6.25 -22.40
C LEU A 17 -11.48 -7.52 -23.07
N SER A 18 -10.50 -7.36 -23.96
CA SER A 18 -9.74 -8.50 -24.49
C SER A 18 -8.97 -9.21 -23.36
N LEU A 19 -8.65 -10.50 -23.53
CA LEU A 19 -7.84 -11.22 -22.53
C LEU A 19 -6.46 -10.57 -22.31
N GLU A 20 -5.88 -9.97 -23.34
CA GLU A 20 -4.62 -9.24 -23.25
C GLU A 20 -4.78 -7.99 -22.37
N ASP A 21 -5.83 -7.20 -22.59
CA ASP A 21 -6.12 -6.01 -21.79
C ASP A 21 -6.50 -6.36 -20.36
N GLN A 22 -7.25 -7.44 -20.14
CA GLN A 22 -7.54 -7.96 -18.79
C GLN A 22 -6.24 -8.33 -18.06
N THR A 23 -5.31 -8.99 -18.76
CA THR A 23 -4.00 -9.35 -18.18
C THR A 23 -3.18 -8.10 -17.84
N ALA A 24 -3.11 -7.13 -18.75
CA ALA A 24 -2.42 -5.87 -18.50
C ALA A 24 -3.04 -5.08 -17.33
N LEU A 25 -4.36 -5.15 -17.18
CA LEU A 25 -5.09 -4.51 -16.08
C LEU A 25 -4.75 -5.17 -14.73
N ILE A 26 -4.67 -6.51 -14.67
CA ILE A 26 -4.25 -7.24 -13.48
C ILE A 26 -2.85 -6.80 -13.05
N ASP A 27 -1.89 -6.76 -13.97
CA ASP A 27 -0.52 -6.33 -13.70
C ASP A 27 -0.46 -4.88 -13.18
N LEU A 28 -1.28 -3.99 -13.76
CA LEU A 28 -1.38 -2.61 -13.33
C LEU A 28 -1.95 -2.51 -11.90
N PHE A 29 -3.00 -3.27 -11.59
CA PHE A 29 -3.61 -3.28 -10.27
C PHE A 29 -2.66 -3.81 -9.20
N GLN A 30 -1.95 -4.91 -9.47
CA GLN A 30 -0.94 -5.46 -8.55
C GLN A 30 0.13 -4.41 -8.21
N LYS A 31 0.66 -3.71 -9.23
CA LYS A 31 1.64 -2.62 -9.02
C LYS A 31 1.08 -1.47 -8.19
N ARG A 32 -0.20 -1.12 -8.37
CA ARG A 32 -0.86 -0.04 -7.63
C ARG A 32 -1.10 -0.39 -6.18
N VAL A 33 -1.59 -1.60 -5.90
CA VAL A 33 -1.79 -2.10 -4.53
C VAL A 33 -0.47 -2.08 -3.78
N ARG A 34 0.59 -2.64 -4.38
CA ARG A 34 1.92 -2.65 -3.77
C ARG A 34 2.44 -1.24 -3.45
N ARG A 35 2.18 -0.27 -4.34
CA ARG A 35 2.56 1.13 -4.11
C ARG A 35 1.79 1.74 -2.94
N GLN A 36 0.50 1.44 -2.81
CA GLN A 36 -0.32 1.95 -1.72
C GLN A 36 0.11 1.38 -0.37
N GLU A 37 0.45 0.09 -0.32
CA GLU A 37 1.06 -0.55 0.87
C GLU A 37 2.34 0.18 1.28
N LEU A 38 3.28 0.37 0.35
CA LEU A 38 4.53 1.08 0.63
C LEU A 38 4.31 2.53 1.10
N ILE A 39 3.33 3.24 0.51
CA ILE A 39 3.00 4.60 0.96
C ILE A 39 2.46 4.59 2.39
N ARG A 40 1.62 3.62 2.74
CA ARG A 40 1.10 3.45 4.10
C ARG A 40 2.24 3.15 5.08
N GLU A 41 3.10 2.18 4.79
CA GLU A 41 4.26 1.84 5.63
C GLU A 41 5.18 3.05 5.86
N ILE A 42 5.44 3.85 4.82
CA ILE A 42 6.23 5.08 4.94
C ILE A 42 5.53 6.12 5.82
N GLN A 43 4.20 6.24 5.74
CA GLN A 43 3.43 7.16 6.58
C GLN A 43 3.48 6.74 8.04
N GLU A 44 3.30 5.45 8.33
CA GLU A 44 3.39 4.89 9.69
C GLU A 44 4.77 5.17 10.31
N ILE A 45 5.87 4.86 9.60
CA ILE A 45 7.22 5.17 10.08
C ILE A 45 7.43 6.66 10.31
N ARG A 46 6.91 7.53 9.42
CA ARG A 46 7.03 8.98 9.58
C ARG A 46 6.27 9.49 10.80
N GLU A 47 5.11 8.91 11.09
CA GLU A 47 4.32 9.25 12.28
C GLU A 47 5.02 8.80 13.56
N GLU A 48 5.58 7.59 13.60
CA GLU A 48 6.36 7.09 14.75
C GLU A 48 7.62 7.93 15.01
N VAL A 49 8.33 8.34 13.94
CA VAL A 49 9.47 9.26 14.05
C VAL A 49 9.02 10.63 14.59
N ALA A 50 7.89 11.15 14.13
CA ALA A 50 7.36 12.44 14.58
C ALA A 50 6.88 12.39 16.04
N GLN A 51 6.37 11.25 16.49
CA GLN A 51 5.95 11.01 17.88
C GLN A 51 7.14 10.74 18.83
N GLY A 52 8.33 10.49 18.26
CA GLY A 52 9.55 10.18 19.01
C GLY A 52 9.67 8.72 19.40
N ASP A 53 8.78 7.86 18.90
CA ASP A 53 8.77 6.42 19.13
C ASP A 53 9.86 5.69 18.33
N VAL A 54 10.41 6.35 17.32
CA VAL A 54 11.56 5.87 16.54
C VAL A 54 12.72 6.87 16.68
N GLN A 55 13.84 6.40 17.23
CA GLN A 55 15.09 7.16 17.33
C GLN A 55 16.11 6.64 16.33
N PHE A 56 16.73 7.56 15.58
CA PHE A 56 17.86 7.25 14.70
C PHE A 56 19.16 7.50 15.44
N GLY A 57 20.04 6.49 15.47
CA GLY A 57 21.33 6.56 16.14
C GLY A 57 22.29 5.48 15.65
N SER A 58 23.52 5.54 16.12
CA SER A 58 24.49 4.46 15.91
C SER A 58 24.17 3.25 16.80
N VAL A 59 24.77 2.09 16.49
CA VAL A 59 24.68 0.91 17.37
C VAL A 59 25.20 1.22 18.78
N ALA A 60 26.17 2.13 18.91
CA ALA A 60 26.68 2.57 20.20
C ALA A 60 25.61 3.36 20.98
N ASP A 61 24.85 4.23 20.32
CA ASP A 61 23.74 4.97 20.94
C ASP A 61 22.61 4.03 21.40
N PHE A 62 22.33 2.98 20.62
CA PHE A 62 21.38 1.94 21.00
C PHE A 62 21.83 1.15 22.23
N LEU A 63 23.09 0.72 22.28
CA LEU A 63 23.63 -0.01 23.44
C LEU A 63 23.64 0.85 24.71
N ALA A 64 23.97 2.15 24.58
CA ALA A 64 23.96 3.09 25.70
C ALA A 64 22.56 3.31 26.30
N ALA A 65 21.49 3.18 25.50
CA ALA A 65 20.11 3.33 25.97
C ALA A 65 19.54 2.10 26.68
N ILE A 66 20.21 0.93 26.61
CA ILE A 66 19.76 -0.34 27.22
C ILE A 66 20.50 -0.64 28.53
N ASP A 67 21.65 0.00 28.76
CA ASP A 67 22.47 -0.16 29.97
C ASP A 67 21.97 0.69 31.18
N ASP A 68 20.81 1.34 31.06
CA ASP A 68 20.04 2.00 32.15
C ASP A 68 18.79 1.17 32.53
#